data_AF-A0A9N9HTL3-F1
#
_entry.id   AF-A0A9N9HTL3-F1
#
_cell.length_a   1.000
_cell.length_b   1.000
_cell.length_c   1.000
_cell.angle_alpha   90.00
_cell.angle_beta   90.00
_cell.angle_gamma   90.00
#
_symmetry.space_group_name_H-M   'P 1'
#
loop_
_entity.id
_entity.type
_entity.pdbx_description
1 polymer ?
#
loop_
_entity_poly.entity_id
_entity_poly.type
_entity_poly.pdbx_seq_one_letter_code
_entity_poly.pdbx_strand_id
1 'polypeptide(L)'
;MSTTTSTASSQSTVELTDLDLQQLAEIKKQLEEELSHLTNSFAQLKQAQSKFQDCIVSVHAVKSGNSELSDTEKVIVDVGTGYYVEKSTDDAVKFFTDKVDYIKKNLESLQQTITTKQNNLRVTLDVMQVKISLGSAAV
;
A
#
# COMPACT_ATOMS: atom_id res chain seq x y z
N MET A 1 37.60 27.09 -3.10
CA MET A 1 38.12 26.05 -2.19
C MET A 1 36.91 25.40 -1.54
N SER A 2 36.36 24.38 -2.19
CA SER A 2 36.54 22.95 -1.85
C SER A 2 35.56 22.52 -0.75
N THR A 3 34.70 21.52 -0.85
CA THR A 3 34.34 20.53 -1.89
C THR A 3 33.05 19.88 -1.38
N THR A 4 32.05 19.78 -2.24
CA THR A 4 30.90 18.87 -2.12
C THR A 4 31.40 17.43 -2.21
N THR A 5 31.00 16.55 -1.29
CA THR A 5 31.08 15.09 -1.50
C THR A 5 29.67 14.51 -1.41
N SER A 6 29.08 14.33 -2.59
CA SER A 6 27.88 13.54 -2.84
C SER A 6 28.30 12.07 -2.87
N THR A 7 27.83 11.25 -1.92
CA THR A 7 27.97 9.80 -2.00
C THR A 7 26.86 9.26 -2.90
N ALA A 8 27.17 9.07 -4.18
CA ALA A 8 26.33 8.32 -5.11
C ALA A 8 26.50 6.82 -4.82
N SER A 9 25.44 6.17 -4.36
CA SER A 9 25.38 4.71 -4.26
C SER A 9 25.27 4.12 -5.67
N SER A 10 26.35 3.50 -6.13
CA SER A 10 26.40 2.68 -7.34
C SER A 10 25.44 1.49 -7.18
N GLN A 11 24.28 1.58 -7.80
CA GLN A 11 23.34 0.47 -7.93
C GLN A 11 23.87 -0.45 -9.04
N SER A 12 24.61 -1.48 -8.64
CA SER A 12 25.04 -2.54 -9.54
C SER A 12 23.80 -3.27 -10.07
N THR A 13 23.52 -3.16 -11.35
CA THR A 13 22.54 -3.99 -12.05
C THR A 13 23.10 -5.40 -12.17
N VAL A 14 22.88 -6.22 -11.15
CA VAL A 14 23.14 -7.66 -11.22
C VAL A 14 22.08 -8.25 -12.15
N GLU A 15 22.49 -8.80 -13.29
CA GLU A 15 21.56 -9.49 -14.19
C GLU A 15 21.13 -10.82 -13.57
N LEU A 16 19.82 -11.10 -13.55
CA LEU A 16 19.28 -12.32 -12.93
C LEU A 16 19.87 -13.62 -13.51
N THR A 17 20.37 -13.58 -14.74
CA THR A 17 20.99 -14.70 -15.45
C THR A 17 22.32 -15.13 -14.85
N ASP A 18 23.06 -14.20 -14.25
CA ASP A 18 24.39 -14.44 -13.69
C ASP A 18 24.36 -15.07 -12.29
N LEU A 19 23.21 -14.97 -11.60
CA LEU A 19 22.99 -15.48 -10.25
C LEU A 19 22.85 -17.01 -10.22
N ASP A 20 23.48 -17.67 -9.27
CA ASP A 20 23.31 -19.12 -9.10
C ASP A 20 21.91 -19.51 -8.56
N LEU A 21 21.60 -20.81 -8.57
CA LEU A 21 20.29 -21.31 -8.13
C LEU A 21 20.00 -21.05 -6.64
N GLN A 22 21.02 -20.99 -5.79
CA GLN A 22 20.85 -20.69 -4.36
C GLN A 22 20.48 -19.22 -4.16
N GLN A 23 21.17 -18.31 -4.85
CA GLN A 23 20.89 -16.88 -4.83
C GLN A 23 19.50 -16.56 -5.38
N LEU A 24 19.09 -17.21 -6.47
CA LEU A 24 17.75 -17.05 -7.03
C LEU A 24 16.65 -17.58 -6.08
N ALA A 25 16.92 -18.66 -5.33
CA ALA A 25 15.99 -19.18 -4.34
C ALA A 25 15.79 -18.21 -3.16
N GLU A 26 16.84 -17.55 -2.68
CA GLU A 26 16.72 -16.54 -1.62
C GLU A 26 15.96 -15.30 -2.11
N ILE A 27 16.24 -14.82 -3.34
CA ILE A 27 15.49 -13.71 -3.94
C ILE A 27 14.02 -14.06 -4.10
N LYS A 28 13.71 -15.28 -4.56
CA LYS A 28 12.34 -15.78 -4.65
C LYS A 28 11.64 -15.69 -3.29
N LYS A 29 12.28 -16.23 -2.24
CA LYS A 29 11.73 -16.22 -0.88
C LYS A 29 11.47 -14.80 -0.38
N GLN A 30 12.44 -13.88 -0.57
CA GLN A 30 12.28 -12.48 -0.20
C GLN A 30 11.09 -11.84 -0.93
N LEU A 31 10.95 -12.07 -2.24
CA LEU A 31 9.83 -11.53 -3.03
C LEU A 31 8.48 -12.09 -2.56
N GLU A 32 8.41 -13.37 -2.17
CA GLU A 32 7.20 -13.99 -1.60
C GLU A 32 6.82 -13.37 -0.25
N GLU A 33 7.79 -13.18 0.65
CA GLU A 33 7.59 -12.53 1.95
C GLU A 33 7.10 -11.07 1.76
N GLU A 34 7.78 -10.30 0.92
CA GLU A 34 7.40 -8.91 0.62
C GLU A 34 6.00 -8.82 0.00
N LEU A 35 5.66 -9.73 -0.94
CA LEU A 35 4.32 -9.78 -1.52
C LEU A 35 3.25 -10.07 -0.47
N SER A 36 3.52 -10.98 0.46
CA SER A 36 2.62 -11.26 1.58
C SER A 36 2.41 -10.02 2.45
N HIS A 37 3.49 -9.34 2.84
CA HIS A 37 3.42 -8.11 3.63
C HIS A 37 2.66 -6.99 2.94
N LEU A 38 2.92 -6.75 1.65
CA LEU A 38 2.25 -5.72 0.87
C LEU A 38 0.77 -6.03 0.66
N THR A 39 0.42 -7.30 0.42
CA THR A 39 -0.98 -7.74 0.28
C THR A 39 -1.77 -7.56 1.58
N ASN A 40 -1.16 -7.89 2.72
CA ASN A 40 -1.75 -7.65 4.04
C ASN A 40 -1.96 -6.15 4.30
N SER A 41 -0.98 -5.33 3.95
CA SER A 41 -1.07 -3.86 4.07
C SER A 41 -2.18 -3.29 3.18
N PHE A 42 -2.31 -3.81 1.96
CA PHE A 42 -3.39 -3.44 1.04
C PHE A 42 -4.77 -3.75 1.63
N ALA A 43 -4.95 -4.94 2.19
CA ALA A 43 -6.21 -5.34 2.82
C ALA A 43 -6.58 -4.41 4.00
N GLN A 44 -5.60 -4.06 4.84
CA GLN A 44 -5.81 -3.14 5.97
C GLN A 44 -6.20 -1.73 5.51
N LEU A 45 -5.48 -1.19 4.51
CA LEU A 45 -5.81 0.11 3.93
C LEU A 45 -7.19 0.11 3.26
N LYS A 46 -7.56 -1.00 2.60
CA LYS A 46 -8.88 -1.15 1.99
C LYS A 46 -9.99 -1.16 3.04
N GLN A 47 -9.78 -1.83 4.17
CA GLN A 47 -10.71 -1.82 5.28
C GLN A 47 -10.84 -0.41 5.89
N ALA A 48 -9.74 0.32 6.06
CA ALA A 48 -9.76 1.69 6.54
C ALA A 48 -10.53 2.63 5.59
N GLN A 49 -10.35 2.46 4.27
CA GLN A 49 -11.13 3.18 3.25
C GLN A 49 -12.62 2.96 3.44
N SER A 50 -13.06 1.70 3.62
CA SER A 50 -14.46 1.36 3.83
C SER A 50 -15.01 2.04 5.07
N LYS A 51 -14.29 1.99 6.21
CA LYS A 51 -14.72 2.62 7.45
C LYS A 51 -14.93 4.13 7.29
N PHE A 52 -14.04 4.83 6.57
CA PHE A 52 -14.23 6.26 6.32
C PHE A 52 -15.42 6.55 5.39
N GLN A 53 -15.71 5.68 4.42
CA GLN A 53 -16.92 5.79 3.61
C GLN A 53 -18.19 5.58 4.46
N ASP A 54 -18.17 4.60 5.37
CA ASP A 54 -19.28 4.36 6.30
C ASP A 54 -19.51 5.56 7.23
N CYS A 55 -18.45 6.24 7.68
CA CYS A 55 -18.55 7.49 8.43
C CYS A 55 -19.26 8.58 7.62
N ILE A 56 -18.96 8.75 6.32
CA ILE A 56 -19.64 9.74 5.47
C ILE A 56 -21.14 9.44 5.40
N VAL A 57 -21.50 8.18 5.17
CA VAL A 57 -22.91 7.74 5.14
C VAL A 57 -23.61 8.02 6.46
N SER A 58 -22.92 7.76 7.59
CA SER A 58 -23.46 8.00 8.93
C SER A 58 -23.70 9.49 9.19
N VAL A 59 -22.78 10.37 8.77
CA VAL A 59 -22.94 11.83 8.90
C VAL A 59 -24.11 12.33 8.05
N HIS A 60 -24.29 11.81 6.84
CA HIS A 60 -25.46 12.12 6.01
C HIS A 60 -26.77 11.64 6.64
N ALA A 61 -26.78 10.44 7.22
CA ALA A 61 -27.95 9.89 7.90
C ALA A 61 -28.36 10.75 9.12
N VAL A 62 -27.38 11.26 9.87
CA VAL A 62 -27.61 12.22 10.95
C VAL A 62 -28.30 13.47 10.39
N LYS A 63 -27.72 14.11 9.36
CA LYS A 63 -28.27 15.31 8.71
C LYS A 63 -29.69 15.12 8.15
N SER A 64 -30.03 13.92 7.69
CA SER A 64 -31.31 13.63 7.03
C SER A 64 -32.47 13.30 7.97
N GLY A 65 -32.26 13.32 9.29
CA GLY A 65 -33.32 13.42 10.28
C GLY A 65 -33.64 12.13 11.04
N ASN A 66 -33.22 12.10 12.32
CA ASN A 66 -33.95 11.45 13.40
C ASN A 66 -34.50 12.56 14.31
N SER A 67 -35.81 12.55 14.55
CA SER A 67 -36.58 13.59 15.26
C SER A 67 -36.20 13.82 16.74
N GLU A 68 -35.18 13.12 17.24
CA GLU A 68 -34.70 13.16 18.64
C GLU A 68 -33.30 13.78 18.80
N LEU A 69 -32.62 14.19 17.71
CA LEU A 69 -31.29 14.78 17.80
C LEU A 69 -31.36 16.30 17.99
N SER A 70 -30.84 16.78 19.12
CA SER A 70 -30.88 18.20 19.53
C SER A 70 -30.09 19.14 18.61
N ASP A 71 -29.01 18.64 18.00
CA ASP A 71 -28.16 19.40 17.07
C ASP A 71 -27.70 18.47 15.94
N THR A 72 -28.21 18.69 14.74
CA THR A 72 -27.92 17.88 13.55
C THR A 72 -26.82 18.50 12.68
N GLU A 73 -26.46 19.75 12.94
CA GLU A 73 -25.53 20.54 12.13
C GLU A 73 -24.06 20.33 12.50
N LYS A 74 -23.78 19.82 13.70
CA LYS A 74 -22.43 19.66 14.22
C LYS A 74 -22.16 18.23 14.67
N VAL A 75 -20.96 17.76 14.38
CA VAL A 75 -20.48 16.42 14.74
C VAL A 75 -19.08 16.50 15.32
N ILE A 76 -18.78 15.60 16.26
CA ILE A 76 -17.44 15.47 16.82
C ILE A 76 -16.67 14.46 15.97
N VAL A 77 -15.53 14.88 15.44
CA VAL A 77 -14.66 14.06 14.58
C VAL A 77 -13.36 13.74 15.31
N ASP A 78 -13.00 12.46 15.39
CA ASP A 78 -11.68 12.01 15.84
C ASP A 78 -10.64 12.31 14.74
N VAL A 79 -9.63 13.10 15.09
CA VAL A 79 -8.53 13.46 14.19
C VAL A 79 -7.26 12.62 14.44
N GLY A 80 -7.27 11.76 15.46
CA GLY A 80 -6.18 10.90 15.89
C GLY A 80 -5.44 11.42 17.13
N THR A 81 -4.50 10.62 17.65
CA THR A 81 -3.67 10.93 18.84
C THR A 81 -4.47 11.26 20.13
N GLY A 82 -5.74 10.89 20.18
CA GLY A 82 -6.63 11.13 21.32
C GLY A 82 -7.37 12.48 21.28
N TYR A 83 -7.35 13.20 20.15
CA TYR A 83 -8.02 14.49 20.01
C TYR A 83 -9.30 14.38 19.19
N TYR A 84 -10.33 15.08 19.67
CA TYR A 84 -11.63 15.21 19.03
C TYR A 84 -11.90 16.67 18.71
N VAL A 85 -12.42 16.94 17.52
CA VAL A 85 -12.71 18.30 17.05
C VAL A 85 -14.17 18.39 16.64
N GLU A 86 -14.89 19.38 17.15
CA GLU A 86 -16.24 19.71 16.68
C GLU A 86 -16.13 20.32 15.27
N LYS A 87 -16.86 19.75 14.32
CA LYS A 87 -16.96 20.20 12.93
C LYS A 87 -18.42 20.28 12.52
N SER A 88 -18.71 21.11 11.51
CA SER A 88 -20.00 21.04 10.84
C SER A 88 -20.13 19.69 10.12
N THR A 89 -21.37 19.27 9.85
CA THR A 89 -21.63 18.07 9.04
C THR A 89 -20.91 18.12 7.70
N ASP A 90 -20.95 19.27 7.02
CA ASP A 90 -20.32 19.46 5.71
C ASP A 90 -18.78 19.38 5.80
N ASP A 91 -18.18 19.98 6.83
CA ASP A 91 -16.73 19.89 7.05
C ASP A 91 -16.28 18.48 7.43
N ALA A 92 -17.11 17.74 8.17
CA ALA A 92 -16.84 16.35 8.52
C ALA A 92 -16.89 15.44 7.28
N VAL A 93 -17.89 15.62 6.41
CA VAL A 93 -17.97 14.92 5.12
C VAL A 93 -16.74 15.21 4.28
N LYS A 94 -16.33 16.48 4.17
CA LYS A 94 -15.11 16.84 3.45
C LYS A 94 -13.87 16.19 4.06
N PHE A 95 -13.72 16.22 5.38
CA PHE A 95 -12.61 15.60 6.09
C PHE A 95 -12.50 14.09 5.80
N PHE A 96 -13.60 13.35 5.90
CA PHE A 96 -13.61 11.92 5.60
C PHE A 96 -13.38 11.64 4.11
N THR A 97 -13.90 12.50 3.21
CA THR A 97 -13.65 12.39 1.77
C THR A 97 -12.18 12.55 1.45
N ASP A 98 -11.52 13.57 2.02
CA ASP A 98 -10.08 13.79 1.86
C ASP A 98 -9.26 12.58 2.35
N LYS A 99 -9.69 11.93 3.45
CA LYS A 99 -9.06 10.70 3.96
C LYS A 99 -9.28 9.50 3.04
N VAL A 100 -10.48 9.33 2.48
CA VAL A 100 -10.78 8.28 1.51
C VAL A 100 -9.91 8.44 0.27
N ASP A 101 -9.77 9.66 -0.26
CA ASP A 101 -8.96 9.96 -1.43
C ASP A 101 -7.46 9.76 -1.16
N TYR A 102 -6.98 10.16 0.01
CA TYR A 102 -5.61 9.89 0.45
C TYR A 102 -5.32 8.39 0.48
N ILE A 103 -6.20 7.59 1.09
CA ILE A 103 -6.02 6.13 1.16
C ILE A 103 -6.13 5.51 -0.22
N LYS A 104 -7.05 5.99 -1.07
CA LYS A 104 -7.21 5.50 -2.44
C LYS A 104 -5.93 5.67 -3.27
N LYS A 105 -5.28 6.84 -3.21
CA LYS A 105 -3.98 7.07 -3.88
C LYS A 105 -2.89 6.13 -3.37
N ASN A 106 -2.83 5.89 -2.06
CA ASN A 106 -1.88 4.94 -1.48
C ASN A 106 -2.17 3.49 -1.93
N LEU A 107 -3.44 3.10 -1.99
CA LEU A 107 -3.85 1.78 -2.51
C LEU A 107 -3.47 1.60 -3.98
N GLU A 108 -3.65 2.62 -4.82
CA GLU A 108 -3.24 2.58 -6.23
C GLU A 108 -1.72 2.40 -6.37
N SER A 109 -0.93 3.19 -5.64
CA SER A 109 0.54 3.06 -5.62
C SER A 109 0.98 1.67 -5.11
N LEU A 110 0.30 1.15 -4.08
CA LEU A 110 0.60 -0.16 -3.51
C LEU A 110 0.23 -1.28 -4.47
N GLN A 111 -0.91 -1.19 -5.16
CA GLN A 111 -1.33 -2.13 -6.18
C GLN A 111 -0.28 -2.23 -7.30
N GLN A 112 0.20 -1.09 -7.80
CA GLN A 112 1.25 -1.06 -8.83
C GLN A 112 2.55 -1.71 -8.34
N THR A 113 2.91 -1.48 -7.07
CA THR A 113 4.09 -2.11 -6.44
C THR A 113 3.92 -3.63 -6.34
N ILE A 114 2.74 -4.11 -5.92
CA ILE A 114 2.41 -5.53 -5.84
C ILE A 114 2.51 -6.18 -7.22
N THR A 115 1.89 -5.60 -8.24
CA THR A 115 1.94 -6.13 -9.62
C THR A 115 3.38 -6.18 -10.14
N THR A 116 4.18 -5.16 -9.88
CA THR A 116 5.59 -5.13 -10.27
C THR A 116 6.38 -6.25 -9.58
N LYS A 117 6.18 -6.46 -8.27
CA LYS A 117 6.84 -7.55 -7.54
C LYS A 117 6.38 -8.94 -7.96
N GLN A 118 5.10 -9.11 -8.31
CA GLN A 118 4.58 -10.36 -8.88
C GLN A 118 5.25 -10.68 -10.22
N ASN A 119 5.44 -9.68 -11.08
CA ASN A 119 6.17 -9.83 -12.34
C ASN A 119 7.63 -10.20 -12.09
N ASN A 120 8.31 -9.54 -11.14
CA ASN A 120 9.68 -9.86 -10.78
C ASN A 120 9.81 -11.31 -10.27
N LEU A 121 8.88 -11.76 -9.42
CA LEU A 121 8.85 -13.14 -8.93
C LEU A 121 8.70 -14.13 -10.09
N ARG A 122 7.81 -13.86 -11.04
CA ARG A 122 7.62 -14.69 -12.23
C ARG A 122 8.89 -14.75 -13.08
N VAL A 123 9.55 -13.62 -13.34
CA VAL A 123 10.81 -13.59 -14.10
C VAL A 123 11.90 -14.40 -13.37
N THR A 124 12.01 -14.28 -12.04
CA THR A 124 12.94 -15.08 -11.24
C THR A 124 12.67 -16.57 -11.37
N LEU A 125 11.40 -16.98 -11.32
CA LEU A 125 11.00 -18.39 -11.50
C LEU A 125 11.33 -18.91 -12.91
N ASP A 126 11.08 -18.11 -13.95
CA ASP A 126 11.40 -18.47 -15.33
C ASP A 126 12.92 -18.67 -15.51
N VAL A 127 13.75 -17.78 -14.95
CA VAL A 127 15.21 -17.90 -14.98
C VAL A 127 15.70 -19.13 -14.21
N MET A 128 15.14 -19.40 -13.02
CA MET A 128 15.46 -20.62 -12.27
C MET A 128 15.13 -21.87 -13.09
N GLN A 129 13.97 -21.91 -13.75
CA GLN A 129 13.53 -23.04 -14.55
C GLN A 129 14.45 -23.29 -15.76
N VAL A 130 14.84 -22.22 -16.47
CA VAL A 130 15.80 -22.31 -17.59
C VAL A 130 17.14 -22.83 -17.10
N LYS A 131 17.62 -22.34 -15.96
CA LYS A 131 18.92 -22.75 -15.40
C LYS A 131 18.91 -24.21 -14.93
N ILE A 132 17.81 -24.67 -14.35
CA ILE A 132 17.61 -26.10 -14.03
C ILE A 132 17.62 -26.94 -15.32
N SER A 133 16.88 -26.53 -16.34
CA SER A 133 16.83 -27.25 -17.63
C SER A 133 18.21 -27.36 -18.30
N LEU A 134 19.00 -26.29 -18.30
CA LEU A 134 20.35 -26.29 -18.87
C LEU A 134 21.34 -27.10 -18.04
N GLY A 135 21.25 -27.04 -16.71
CA GLY A 135 22.07 -27.86 -15.81
C GLY A 135 21.74 -29.36 -15.88
N SER A 136 20.47 -29.70 -16.18
CA SER A 136 20.02 -31.09 -16.36
C SER A 136 20.43 -31.68 -17.71
N ALA A 137 20.61 -30.85 -18.74
CA ALA A 137 21.02 -31.26 -20.08
C ALA A 137 22.55 -31.45 -20.23
N ALA A 138 23.33 -31.07 -19.21
CA ALA A 138 24.79 -31.14 -19.19
C ALA A 138 25.34 -32.33 -18.39
N VAL A 139 24.49 -33.29 -18.00
CA VAL A 139 24.84 -34.54 -17.27
C VAL A 139 24.48 -35.76 -18.09
#